data_AF-A0A816QDJ6-F1
#
_entry.id   AF-A0A816QDJ6-F1
#
_cell.length_a   1.000
_cell.length_b   1.000
_cell.length_c   1.000
_cell.angle_alpha   90.00
_cell.angle_beta   90.00
_cell.angle_gamma   90.00
#
_symmetry.space_group_name_H-M   'P 1'
#
loop_
_entity.id
_entity.type
_entity.pdbx_description
1 polymer ?
#
loop_
_entity_poly.entity_id
_entity_poly.type
_entity_poly.pdbx_seq_one_letter_code
_entity_poly.pdbx_strand_id
1 'polypeptide(L)'
;MVESYTQSSPVNNYSIVHQGCDGTNESISSSLSTSHSSLAFVYSIFERPKEVYLVENINDLQTAEAITNDNELCTQRDLPQAKIYQWTRDEDKRSIEGILHYPPGKYESKSLPIG
;
A
#
# COMPACT_ATOMS: atom_id res chain seq x y z
N MET A 1 16.10 24.85 19.56
CA MET A 1 15.50 25.51 18.38
C MET A 1 15.36 24.41 17.34
N VAL A 2 14.14 24.02 17.00
CA VAL A 2 13.88 22.92 16.04
C VAL A 2 13.33 23.58 14.79
N GLU A 3 14.06 23.49 13.69
CA GLU A 3 13.62 23.96 12.38
C GLU A 3 12.93 22.79 11.66
N SER A 4 11.64 22.97 11.37
CA SER A 4 10.83 22.02 10.61
C SER A 4 10.93 22.35 9.13
N TYR A 5 11.52 21.45 8.34
CA TYR A 5 11.53 21.52 6.88
C TYR A 5 10.42 20.63 6.32
N THR A 6 9.53 21.22 5.53
CA THR A 6 8.53 20.50 4.74
C THR A 6 8.92 20.60 3.27
N GLN A 7 9.31 19.48 2.65
CA GLN A 7 9.57 19.42 1.21
C GLN A 7 8.26 19.13 0.47
N SER A 8 7.79 20.10 -0.32
CA SER A 8 6.44 20.09 -0.91
C SER A 8 6.34 19.47 -2.30
N SER A 9 7.37 18.83 -2.85
CA SER A 9 7.30 18.16 -4.15
C SER A 9 8.44 17.15 -4.35
N PRO A 10 8.18 15.93 -4.87
CA PRO A 10 9.24 15.02 -5.26
C PRO A 10 10.01 15.61 -6.46
N VAL A 11 11.29 15.92 -6.24
CA VAL A 11 12.17 16.52 -7.27
C VAL A 11 12.58 15.50 -8.34
N ASN A 12 12.37 14.20 -8.13
CA ASN A 12 12.62 13.18 -9.14
C ASN A 12 11.64 12.00 -8.97
N ASN A 13 11.01 11.58 -10.07
CA ASN A 13 10.18 10.38 -10.15
C ASN A 13 11.04 9.10 -10.11
N TYR A 14 11.73 8.86 -9.00
CA TYR A 14 12.26 7.53 -8.71
C TYR A 14 11.21 6.80 -7.87
N SER A 15 10.24 6.17 -8.54
CA SER A 15 9.44 5.13 -7.93
C SER A 15 10.37 3.94 -7.66
N ILE A 16 10.96 3.91 -6.48
CA ILE A 16 11.65 2.72 -5.98
C ILE A 16 10.55 1.70 -5.68
N VAL A 17 10.23 0.88 -6.68
CA VAL A 17 9.36 -0.28 -6.50
C VAL A 17 10.14 -1.32 -5.73
N HIS A 18 9.91 -1.40 -4.42
CA HIS A 18 10.38 -2.55 -3.65
C HIS A 18 9.57 -3.78 -4.10
N GLN A 19 10.24 -4.78 -4.67
CA GLN A 19 9.61 -6.07 -4.97
C GLN A 19 9.04 -6.65 -3.67
N GLY A 20 7.72 -6.89 -3.64
CA GLY A 20 6.99 -7.38 -2.47
C GLY A 20 6.06 -6.36 -1.80
N CYS A 21 6.04 -5.11 -2.24
CA CYS A 21 5.06 -4.11 -1.78
C CYS A 21 3.93 -3.94 -2.80
N ASP A 22 3.00 -4.90 -2.86
CA ASP A 22 1.78 -4.83 -3.69
C ASP A 22 0.72 -3.87 -3.11
N GLY A 23 1.16 -2.74 -2.53
CA GLY A 23 0.33 -1.85 -1.72
C GLY A 23 0.53 -0.37 -1.98
N THR A 24 -0.38 0.43 -1.45
CA THR A 24 -0.40 1.89 -1.59
C THR A 24 0.28 2.54 -0.40
N ASN A 25 1.25 3.41 -0.68
CA ASN A 25 1.94 4.23 0.31
C ASN A 25 1.49 5.69 0.19
N GLU A 26 1.20 6.35 1.32
CA GLU A 26 0.74 7.73 1.39
C GLU A 26 1.39 8.48 2.57
N SER A 27 1.26 9.81 2.60
CA SER A 27 1.60 10.66 3.76
C SER A 27 2.96 10.36 4.39
N ILE A 28 4.02 10.42 3.59
CA ILE A 28 5.37 10.09 4.01
C ILE A 28 5.97 11.26 4.81
N SER A 29 6.54 10.95 5.98
CA SER A 29 7.31 11.88 6.82
C SER A 29 8.63 11.24 7.23
N SER A 30 9.74 11.95 7.08
CA SER A 30 11.06 11.45 7.44
C SER A 30 11.74 12.37 8.45
N SER A 31 12.58 11.77 9.30
CA SER A 31 13.48 12.50 10.19
C SER A 31 14.88 11.94 10.02
N LEU A 32 15.85 12.82 9.74
CA LEU A 32 17.26 12.47 9.68
C LEU A 32 18.04 13.28 10.71
N SER A 33 18.85 12.56 11.47
CA SER A 33 19.82 13.02 12.45
C SER A 33 21.15 12.31 12.17
N THR A 34 22.25 12.85 12.69
CA THR A 34 23.60 12.29 12.53
C THR A 34 23.70 10.81 12.96
N SER A 35 22.84 10.36 13.88
CA SER A 35 22.83 8.98 14.41
C SER A 35 21.49 8.24 14.25
N HIS A 36 20.46 8.88 13.69
CA HIS A 36 19.12 8.29 13.59
C HIS A 36 18.43 8.70 12.29
N SER A 37 17.70 7.79 11.67
CA SER A 37 16.97 8.06 10.43
C SER A 37 15.64 7.31 10.42
N SER A 38 14.55 7.97 10.82
CA SER A 38 13.24 7.35 10.87
C SER A 38 12.34 7.76 9.71
N LEU A 39 11.42 6.88 9.35
CA LEU A 39 10.42 7.09 8.31
C LEU A 39 9.04 6.67 8.83
N ALA A 40 8.09 7.59 8.81
CA ALA A 40 6.68 7.31 9.03
C ALA A 40 5.91 7.41 7.71
N PHE A 41 5.03 6.47 7.44
CA PHE A 41 4.22 6.46 6.22
C PHE A 41 2.90 5.73 6.45
N VAL A 42 1.89 6.04 5.66
CA VAL A 42 0.62 5.33 5.65
C VAL A 42 0.68 4.23 4.61
N TYR A 43 0.35 2.99 4.97
CA TYR A 43 0.40 1.84 4.06
C TYR A 43 -0.87 0.98 4.13
N SER A 44 -1.28 0.44 2.97
CA SER A 44 -2.42 -0.46 2.83
C SER A 44 -2.22 -1.45 1.68
N ILE A 45 -2.81 -2.64 1.80
CA ILE A 45 -2.95 -3.65 0.73
C ILE A 45 -4.38 -4.20 0.78
N PHE A 46 -4.83 -4.96 -0.23
CA PHE A 46 -6.20 -5.49 -0.25
C PHE A 46 -6.60 -6.22 1.03
N GLU A 47 -5.67 -6.99 1.59
CA GLU A 47 -5.89 -7.80 2.79
C GLU A 47 -5.51 -7.09 4.10
N ARG A 48 -5.04 -5.83 4.05
CA ARG A 48 -4.66 -5.07 5.26
C ARG A 48 -5.22 -3.66 5.23
N PRO A 49 -5.88 -3.23 6.33
CA PRO A 49 -6.37 -1.87 6.39
C PRO A 49 -5.23 -0.86 6.35
N LYS A 50 -5.63 0.38 6.05
CA LYS A 50 -4.73 1.53 6.02
C LYS A 50 -4.28 1.87 7.44
N GLU A 51 -3.00 1.66 7.72
CA GLU A 51 -2.39 1.98 9.02
C GLU A 51 -1.14 2.86 8.83
N VAL A 52 -0.71 3.52 9.90
CA VAL A 52 0.56 4.26 9.95
C VAL A 52 1.65 3.29 10.35
N TYR A 53 2.70 3.22 9.53
CA TYR A 53 3.89 2.43 9.76
C TYR A 53 5.06 3.34 10.13
N LEU A 54 5.91 2.86 11.04
CA LEU A 54 7.14 3.51 11.44
C LEU A 54 8.32 2.57 11.18
N VAL A 55 9.38 3.13 10.62
CA VAL A 55 10.70 2.51 10.49
C VAL A 55 11.69 3.39 11.22
N GLU A 56 12.50 2.82 12.11
CA GLU A 56 13.49 3.57 12.88
C GLU A 56 14.82 3.79 12.13
N ASN A 57 15.06 3.00 11.07
CA ASN A 57 16.19 3.11 10.15
C ASN A 57 15.73 3.02 8.70
N ILE A 58 15.79 4.12 7.93
CA ILE A 58 15.33 4.16 6.53
C ILE A 58 16.00 3.13 5.59
N ASN A 59 17.16 2.59 5.97
CA ASN A 59 17.82 1.53 5.19
C ASN A 59 17.23 0.13 5.45
N ASP A 60 16.37 0.00 6.46
CA ASP A 60 15.76 -1.24 6.89
C ASP A 60 14.23 -1.16 6.84
N LEU A 61 13.69 -0.86 5.67
CA LEU A 61 12.24 -0.78 5.46
C LEU A 61 11.50 -2.09 5.77
N GLN A 62 12.22 -3.22 5.86
CA GLN A 62 11.63 -4.50 6.23
C GLN A 62 11.23 -4.57 7.72
N THR A 63 11.78 -3.71 8.57
CA THR A 63 11.40 -3.59 9.98
C THR A 63 10.27 -2.59 10.20
N ALA A 64 9.51 -2.23 9.16
CA ALA A 64 8.37 -1.35 9.29
C ALA A 64 7.28 -2.00 10.15
N GLU A 65 6.85 -1.32 11.21
CA GLU A 65 5.78 -1.79 12.09
C GLU A 65 4.64 -0.80 12.13
N ALA A 66 3.41 -1.31 12.19
CA ALA A 66 2.23 -0.48 12.36
C ALA A 66 2.19 0.08 13.79
N ILE A 67 2.09 1.40 13.91
CA ILE A 67 1.97 2.11 15.20
C ILE A 67 0.52 2.52 15.51
N THR A 68 -0.41 2.22 14.58
CA THR A 68 -1.85 2.40 14.74
C THR A 68 -2.56 1.06 14.57
N ASN A 69 -3.78 0.97 15.15
CA ASN A 69 -4.69 -0.16 14.97
C ASN A 69 -6.12 0.36 14.82
N ASP A 70 -6.29 1.48 14.12
CA ASP A 70 -7.57 2.21 14.12
C ASP A 70 -8.66 1.44 13.34
N ASN A 71 -8.26 0.47 12.52
CA ASN A 71 -9.16 -0.38 11.74
C ASN A 71 -9.28 -1.81 12.28
N GLU A 72 -9.24 -2.01 13.60
CA GLU A 72 -9.47 -3.33 14.23
C GLU A 72 -10.71 -4.06 13.68
N LEU A 73 -11.78 -3.34 13.35
CA LEU A 73 -12.98 -3.95 12.78
C LEU A 73 -12.75 -4.58 11.38
N CYS A 74 -11.79 -4.06 10.62
CA CYS A 74 -11.39 -4.63 9.33
C CYS A 74 -10.55 -5.90 9.51
N THR A 75 -9.77 -6.00 10.59
CA THR A 75 -8.99 -7.20 10.89
C THR A 75 -9.83 -8.32 11.53
N GLN A 76 -10.98 -7.96 12.13
CA GLN A 76 -11.93 -8.90 12.74
C GLN A 76 -12.97 -9.48 11.76
N ARG A 77 -12.98 -9.03 10.51
CA ARG A 77 -13.92 -9.48 9.46
C ARG A 77 -13.18 -10.17 8.34
N ASP A 78 -13.83 -11.15 7.72
CA ASP A 78 -13.31 -11.69 6.47
C ASP A 78 -13.36 -10.59 5.40
N LEU A 79 -12.19 -10.17 4.93
CA LEU A 79 -12.05 -9.13 3.92
C LEU A 79 -12.32 -9.70 2.51
N PRO A 80 -12.85 -8.88 1.59
CA PRO A 80 -12.90 -9.26 0.19
C PRO A 80 -11.48 -9.46 -0.34
N GLN A 81 -11.30 -10.47 -1.17
CA GLN A 81 -10.02 -10.73 -1.83
C GLN A 81 -10.04 -10.14 -3.23
N ALA A 82 -8.92 -9.68 -3.74
CA ALA A 82 -8.85 -9.09 -5.09
C ALA A 82 -7.84 -9.83 -5.96
N LYS A 83 -8.07 -9.83 -7.27
CA LYS A 83 -7.11 -10.32 -8.25
C LYS A 83 -7.03 -9.37 -9.43
N ILE A 84 -5.81 -9.01 -9.78
CA ILE A 84 -5.52 -8.14 -10.92
C ILE A 84 -5.57 -8.99 -12.19
N TYR A 85 -6.29 -8.49 -13.19
CA TYR A 85 -6.37 -9.06 -14.52
C TYR A 85 -5.91 -8.05 -15.55
N GLN A 86 -5.10 -8.51 -16.49
CA GLN A 86 -4.68 -7.73 -17.64
C GLN A 86 -5.16 -8.44 -18.90
N TRP A 87 -5.80 -7.69 -19.80
CA TRP A 87 -6.23 -8.20 -21.09
C TRP A 87 -6.04 -7.15 -22.18
N THR A 88 -5.77 -7.62 -23.39
CA THR A 88 -5.65 -6.75 -24.56
C THR A 88 -7.03 -6.61 -25.20
N ARG A 89 -7.49 -5.38 -25.42
CA ARG A 89 -8.71 -5.16 -26.20
C ARG A 89 -8.41 -5.40 -27.68
N ASP A 90 -9.25 -6.21 -28.33
CA ASP A 90 -8.99 -6.64 -29.71
C ASP A 90 -9.06 -5.53 -30.74
N GLU A 91 -9.93 -4.54 -30.52
CA GLU A 91 -10.21 -3.44 -31.46
C GLU A 91 -9.06 -2.42 -31.57
N ASP A 92 -8.43 -2.06 -30.46
CA ASP A 92 -7.41 -1.00 -30.39
C ASP A 92 -6.04 -1.51 -29.91
N LYS A 93 -5.91 -2.82 -29.66
CA LYS A 93 -4.71 -3.50 -29.14
C LYS A 93 -4.14 -2.86 -27.86
N ARG A 94 -4.96 -2.11 -27.12
CA ARG A 94 -4.54 -1.51 -25.85
C ARG A 94 -4.61 -2.56 -24.76
N SER A 95 -3.58 -2.57 -23.91
CA SER A 95 -3.61 -3.33 -22.65
C SER A 95 -4.53 -2.61 -21.67
N ILE A 96 -5.49 -3.35 -21.12
CA ILE A 96 -6.41 -2.89 -20.09
C ILE A 96 -6.11 -3.68 -18.83
N GLU A 97 -6.06 -2.98 -17.71
CA GLU A 97 -5.95 -3.55 -16.38
C GLU A 97 -7.29 -3.37 -15.65
N GLY A 98 -7.69 -4.41 -14.92
CA GLY A 98 -8.88 -4.41 -14.09
C GLY A 98 -8.68 -5.25 -12.83
N ILE A 99 -9.49 -4.99 -11.82
CA ILE A 99 -9.42 -5.67 -10.53
C ILE A 99 -10.73 -6.38 -10.29
N LEU A 100 -10.67 -7.70 -10.13
CA LEU A 100 -11.82 -8.52 -9.76
C LEU A 100 -11.85 -8.69 -8.24
N HIS A 101 -12.91 -8.20 -7.61
CA HIS A 101 -13.15 -8.35 -6.18
C HIS A 101 -14.00 -9.60 -5.92
N TYR A 102 -13.55 -10.44 -5.02
CA TYR A 102 -14.25 -11.62 -4.54
C TYR A 102 -14.90 -11.32 -3.19
N PRO A 103 -16.17 -11.73 -2.99
CA PRO A 103 -16.76 -11.71 -1.66
C PRO A 103 -15.94 -12.52 -0.67
N PRO A 104 -16.03 -12.22 0.63
CA PRO A 104 -15.35 -12.98 1.66
C PRO A 104 -15.63 -14.49 1.56
N GLY A 105 -14.57 -15.30 1.63
CA GLY A 105 -14.64 -16.77 1.55
C GLY A 105 -14.97 -17.34 0.16
N LYS A 106 -14.95 -16.54 -0.91
CA LYS A 106 -15.29 -16.95 -2.28
C LYS A 106 -14.17 -16.74 -3.30
N TYR A 107 -12.92 -16.71 -2.86
CA TYR A 107 -11.78 -16.53 -3.76
C TYR A 107 -11.73 -17.60 -4.85
N GLU A 108 -11.54 -17.14 -6.09
CA GLU A 108 -11.54 -17.94 -7.33
C GLU A 108 -12.80 -18.81 -7.56
N SER A 109 -13.88 -18.54 -6.82
CA SER A 109 -15.16 -19.21 -7.02
C SER A 109 -15.78 -18.78 -8.35
N LYS A 110 -16.32 -19.75 -9.09
CA LYS A 110 -17.04 -19.52 -10.36
C LYS A 110 -18.52 -19.25 -10.08
N SER A 111 -19.19 -18.60 -11.04
CA SER A 111 -20.65 -18.35 -11.00
C SER A 111 -21.12 -17.50 -9.82
N LEU A 112 -20.31 -16.51 -9.41
CA LEU A 112 -20.75 -15.50 -8.46
C LEU A 112 -21.78 -14.57 -9.13
N PRO A 113 -22.88 -14.21 -8.43
CA PRO A 113 -23.83 -13.25 -8.95
C PRO A 113 -23.15 -11.89 -9.14
N ILE A 114 -23.31 -11.31 -10.33
CA ILE A 114 -22.93 -9.93 -10.62
C ILE A 114 -24.13 -9.07 -10.17
N GLY A 115 -23.91 -8.21 -9.19
CA GLY A 115 -24.92 -7.27 -8.67
C GLY A 115 -25.18 -6.09 -9.59
#